data_AF-A0A662WYL8-F1
#
_entry.id   AF-A0A662WYL8-F1
#
_cell.length_a   1.000
_cell.length_b   1.000
_cell.length_c   1.000
_cell.angle_alpha   90.00
_cell.angle_beta   90.00
_cell.angle_gamma   90.00
#
_symmetry.space_group_name_H-M   'P 1'
#
loop_
_entity.id
_entity.type
_entity.pdbx_description
1 polymer ?
#
loop_
_entity_poly.entity_id
_entity_poly.type
_entity_poly.pdbx_seq_one_letter_code
_entity_poly.pdbx_strand_id
1 'polypeptide(L)'
;MAQHQAHRLPWVALGEIYQSGEERDGWYRYQLTAAQDKQLAHFARCLAAALQEFAATDKRPPVDEDGNSLDPATWGIEPFGSMGYTGFYYSLLGGYVQLNLLLMDPDVYLPIVQRGKDATPHFLLVLCGHCDGGLPEWMARRLRPILREDDPFRLKPLTAEVLQSIRDHCALIFRCLYSISGENRAFDPETLLRCIAP
;
A
#
# COMPACT_ATOMS: atom_id res chain seq x y z
N MET A 1 -17.91 -1.22 13.89
CA MET A 1 -16.67 -1.23 13.09
C MET A 1 -16.70 -0.03 12.16
N ALA A 2 -15.74 0.89 12.25
CA ALA A 2 -15.63 1.96 11.25
C ALA A 2 -15.25 1.29 9.92
N GLN A 3 -16.16 1.30 8.94
CA GLN A 3 -15.90 0.70 7.63
C GLN A 3 -14.73 1.44 6.98
N HIS A 4 -13.70 0.68 6.62
CA HIS A 4 -12.61 1.12 5.75
C HIS A 4 -13.21 1.89 4.55
N GLN A 5 -13.04 3.21 4.50
CA GLN A 5 -13.63 4.07 3.46
C GLN A 5 -12.89 3.97 2.13
N ALA A 6 -12.15 2.88 1.86
CA ALA A 6 -11.55 2.67 0.54
C ALA A 6 -12.60 2.82 -0.57
N HIS A 7 -13.86 2.43 -0.36
CA HIS A 7 -14.93 2.64 -1.34
C HIS A 7 -15.17 4.11 -1.75
N ARG A 8 -14.71 5.10 -0.98
CA ARG A 8 -14.86 6.54 -1.28
C ARG A 8 -13.68 7.13 -2.04
N LEU A 9 -12.56 6.42 -2.12
CA LEU A 9 -11.40 6.89 -2.87
C LEU A 9 -11.62 6.66 -4.37
N PRO A 10 -11.11 7.52 -5.26
CA PRO A 10 -11.30 7.40 -6.70
C PRO A 10 -10.38 6.32 -7.30
N TRP A 11 -10.51 5.09 -6.81
CA TRP A 11 -9.66 3.96 -7.19
C TRP A 11 -9.74 3.61 -8.67
N VAL A 12 -10.91 3.79 -9.30
CA VAL A 12 -11.06 3.59 -10.76
C VAL A 12 -10.11 4.50 -11.53
N ALA A 13 -10.04 5.78 -11.18
CA ALA A 13 -9.14 6.72 -11.85
C ALA A 13 -7.66 6.37 -11.60
N LEU A 14 -7.30 5.94 -10.38
CA LEU A 14 -5.94 5.45 -10.11
C LEU A 14 -5.65 4.18 -10.92
N GLY A 15 -6.61 3.27 -10.98
CA GLY A 15 -6.52 2.02 -11.71
C GLY A 15 -6.31 2.21 -13.21
N GLU A 16 -7.02 3.15 -13.82
CA GLU A 16 -6.83 3.55 -15.23
C GLU A 16 -5.40 4.07 -15.49
N ILE A 17 -4.83 4.82 -14.54
CA ILE A 17 -3.44 5.28 -14.63
C ILE A 17 -2.47 4.09 -14.58
N TYR A 18 -2.67 3.15 -13.66
CA TYR A 18 -1.82 1.96 -13.54
C TYR A 18 -1.90 1.06 -14.79
N GLN A 19 -3.06 1.00 -15.44
CA GLN A 19 -3.27 0.31 -16.71
C GLN A 19 -2.61 1.01 -17.91
N SER A 20 -2.42 2.33 -17.88
CA SER A 20 -1.79 3.04 -19.00
C SER A 20 -0.27 2.89 -19.07
N GLY A 21 0.33 2.11 -18.18
CA GLY A 21 1.76 1.81 -18.21
C GLY A 21 2.11 0.92 -19.40
N GLU A 22 3.18 1.26 -20.10
CA GLU A 22 3.70 0.45 -21.20
C GLU A 22 4.96 -0.30 -20.76
N GLU A 23 5.03 -1.61 -21.05
CA GLU A 23 6.25 -2.37 -20.83
C GLU A 23 7.33 -1.97 -21.84
N ARG A 24 8.48 -1.52 -21.34
CA ARG A 24 9.70 -1.20 -22.11
C ARG A 24 10.91 -1.77 -21.39
N ASP A 25 11.66 -2.63 -22.07
CA ASP A 25 12.85 -3.32 -21.53
C ASP A 25 12.58 -4.18 -20.28
N GLY A 26 11.38 -4.75 -20.16
CA GLY A 26 10.96 -5.52 -18.98
C GLY A 26 10.50 -4.66 -17.79
N TRP A 27 10.39 -3.35 -17.98
CA TRP A 27 9.92 -2.39 -16.97
C TRP A 27 8.70 -1.64 -17.48
N TYR A 28 7.66 -1.47 -16.66
CA TYR A 28 6.56 -0.60 -17.03
C TYR A 28 6.97 0.87 -16.85
N ARG A 29 6.72 1.68 -17.88
CA ARG A 29 6.94 3.12 -17.86
C ARG A 29 5.60 3.84 -17.97
N TYR A 30 5.44 4.87 -17.15
CA TYR A 30 4.24 5.70 -17.11
C TYR A 30 4.57 7.05 -17.73
N GLN A 31 3.97 7.35 -18.88
CA GLN A 31 3.97 8.69 -19.44
C GLN A 31 2.60 9.31 -19.17
N LEU A 32 2.48 9.96 -18.02
CA LEU A 32 1.23 10.57 -17.60
C LEU A 32 0.89 11.76 -18.48
N THR A 33 -0.34 11.80 -18.98
CA THR A 33 -0.92 13.01 -19.56
C THR A 33 -1.20 14.04 -18.44
N ALA A 34 -1.36 15.31 -18.80
CA ALA A 34 -1.75 16.35 -17.84
C ALA A 34 -3.11 16.06 -17.15
N ALA A 35 -3.99 15.27 -17.79
CA ALA A 35 -5.25 14.83 -17.19
C ALA A 35 -5.00 13.75 -16.13
N GLN A 36 -4.16 12.75 -16.43
CA GLN A 36 -3.80 11.67 -15.51
C GLN A 36 -3.02 12.19 -14.30
N ASP A 37 -2.13 13.17 -14.50
CA ASP A 37 -1.43 13.83 -13.39
C ASP A 37 -2.41 14.51 -12.42
N LYS A 38 -3.43 15.20 -12.96
CA LYS A 38 -4.51 15.79 -12.14
C LYS A 38 -5.36 14.75 -11.43
N GLN A 39 -5.65 13.62 -12.08
CA GLN A 39 -6.38 12.49 -11.48
C GLN A 39 -5.58 11.88 -10.32
N LEU A 40 -4.27 11.67 -10.49
CA LEU A 40 -3.39 11.16 -9.44
C LEU A 40 -3.32 12.13 -8.26
N ALA A 41 -3.14 13.43 -8.54
CA ALA A 41 -3.15 14.45 -7.50
C ALA A 41 -4.52 14.54 -6.79
N HIS A 42 -5.63 14.33 -7.50
CA HIS A 42 -6.96 14.27 -6.89
C HIS A 42 -7.10 13.05 -5.99
N PHE A 43 -6.66 11.87 -6.42
CA PHE A 43 -6.62 10.67 -5.60
C PHE A 43 -5.84 10.90 -4.30
N ALA A 44 -4.63 11.48 -4.40
CA ALA A 44 -3.81 11.81 -3.24
C ALA A 44 -4.53 12.75 -2.26
N ARG A 45 -5.21 13.80 -2.76
CA ARG A 45 -6.02 14.69 -1.91
C ARG A 45 -7.18 13.97 -1.21
N CYS A 46 -7.86 13.07 -1.92
CA CYS A 46 -8.94 12.27 -1.34
C CYS A 46 -8.43 11.32 -0.26
N LEU A 47 -7.28 10.67 -0.48
CA LEU A 47 -6.65 9.79 0.50
C LEU A 47 -6.22 10.57 1.75
N ALA A 48 -5.58 11.73 1.58
CA ALA A 48 -5.23 12.62 2.70
C ALA A 48 -6.46 13.00 3.53
N ALA A 49 -7.54 13.43 2.87
CA ALA A 49 -8.78 13.81 3.55
C ALA A 49 -9.40 12.63 4.33
N ALA A 50 -9.40 11.43 3.75
CA ALA A 50 -9.87 10.23 4.42
C ALA A 50 -9.01 9.90 5.66
N LEU A 51 -7.68 9.95 5.53
CA LEU A 51 -6.77 9.71 6.64
C LEU A 51 -6.98 10.72 7.79
N GLN A 52 -7.19 12.00 7.46
CA GLN A 52 -7.51 13.05 8.43
C GLN A 52 -8.85 12.83 9.13
N GLU A 53 -9.90 12.46 8.39
CA GLU A 53 -11.22 12.14 8.95
C GLU A 53 -11.12 10.99 9.97
N PHE A 54 -10.38 9.93 9.63
CA PHE A 54 -10.21 8.79 10.52
C PHE A 54 -9.34 9.11 11.73
N ALA A 55 -8.27 9.88 11.58
CA ALA A 55 -7.48 10.36 12.71
C ALA A 55 -8.31 11.19 13.69
N ALA A 56 -9.26 12.00 13.19
CA ALA A 56 -10.14 12.80 14.02
C ALA A 56 -11.23 11.96 14.73
N THR A 57 -11.71 10.89 14.09
CA THR A 57 -12.92 10.17 14.51
C THR A 57 -12.66 8.83 15.20
N ASP A 58 -11.59 8.11 14.84
CA ASP A 58 -11.25 6.84 15.48
C ASP A 58 -10.65 7.09 16.87
N LYS A 59 -11.33 6.57 17.90
CA LYS A 59 -10.92 6.72 19.31
C LYS A 59 -10.21 5.49 19.85
N ARG A 60 -10.04 4.45 19.02
CA ARG A 60 -9.29 3.27 19.42
C ARG A 60 -7.82 3.65 19.68
N PRO A 61 -7.15 3.03 20.65
CA PRO A 61 -5.71 3.16 20.79
C PRO A 61 -4.99 2.81 19.48
N PRO A 62 -3.83 3.42 19.18
CA PRO A 62 -2.99 3.07 18.04
C PRO A 62 -2.22 1.78 18.32
N VAL A 63 -2.92 0.72 18.71
CA VAL A 63 -2.41 -0.64 18.86
C VAL A 63 -3.33 -1.65 18.16
N ASP A 64 -2.76 -2.78 17.74
CA ASP A 64 -3.53 -3.94 17.29
C ASP A 64 -4.11 -4.76 18.47
N GLU A 65 -4.75 -5.89 18.17
CA GLU A 65 -5.34 -6.77 19.20
C GLU A 65 -4.31 -7.34 20.18
N ASP A 66 -3.05 -7.46 19.76
CA ASP A 66 -1.96 -8.07 20.52
C ASP A 66 -1.12 -7.00 21.27
N GLY A 67 -1.51 -5.73 21.18
CA GLY A 67 -0.81 -4.60 21.80
C GLY A 67 0.39 -4.08 21.00
N ASN A 68 0.57 -4.51 19.75
CA ASN A 68 1.62 -3.98 18.88
C ASN A 68 1.29 -2.55 18.47
N SER A 69 2.27 -1.66 18.53
CA SER A 69 2.12 -0.26 18.12
C SER A 69 1.76 -0.16 16.64
N LEU A 70 0.74 0.63 16.32
CA LEU A 70 0.36 1.00 14.95
C LEU A 70 1.01 2.30 14.49
N ASP A 71 1.79 2.98 15.33
CA ASP A 71 2.54 4.17 14.91
C ASP A 71 3.88 3.74 14.28
N PRO A 72 4.06 3.89 12.94
CA PRO A 72 5.29 3.52 12.24
C PRO A 72 6.54 4.21 12.76
N ALA A 73 6.41 5.40 13.36
CA ALA A 73 7.56 6.11 13.94
C ALA A 73 8.19 5.35 15.12
N THR A 74 7.45 4.41 15.72
CA THR A 74 7.93 3.58 16.85
C THR A 74 8.62 2.29 16.41
N TRP A 75 8.62 1.98 15.11
CA TRP A 75 9.09 0.69 14.59
C TRP A 75 10.60 0.63 14.31
N GLY A 76 11.32 1.74 14.51
CA GLY A 76 12.74 1.83 14.16
C GLY A 76 12.99 1.82 12.64
N ILE A 77 11.98 2.20 11.85
CA ILE A 77 12.05 2.32 10.39
C ILE A 77 12.03 3.81 10.03
N GLU A 78 12.92 4.22 9.13
CA GLU A 78 12.97 5.61 8.65
C GLU A 78 11.72 5.95 7.80
N PRO A 79 11.23 7.20 7.81
CA PRO A 79 10.05 7.60 7.06
C PRO A 79 10.18 7.43 5.54
N PHE A 80 11.27 7.93 4.96
CA PHE A 80 11.49 7.87 3.50
C PHE A 80 12.53 6.83 3.08
N GLY A 81 13.25 6.26 4.05
CA GLY A 81 14.37 5.37 3.78
C GLY A 81 15.64 6.13 3.46
N SER A 82 16.78 5.42 3.50
CA SER A 82 18.09 5.94 3.13
C SER A 82 18.97 4.76 2.69
N MET A 83 20.03 5.01 1.90
CA MET A 83 21.04 4.00 1.55
C MET A 83 20.49 2.66 1.03
N GLY A 84 19.39 2.69 0.27
CA GLY A 84 18.77 1.48 -0.32
C GLY A 84 17.61 0.87 0.50
N TYR A 85 17.35 1.36 1.72
CA TYR A 85 16.21 0.91 2.53
C TYR A 85 14.90 1.58 2.11
N THR A 86 13.81 0.81 2.07
CA THR A 86 12.46 1.37 1.84
C THR A 86 11.91 1.95 3.15
N GLY A 87 11.62 3.26 3.17
CA GLY A 87 11.00 3.87 4.35
C GLY A 87 9.52 3.55 4.50
N PHE A 88 8.98 3.71 5.72
CA PHE A 88 7.60 3.31 6.00
C PHE A 88 6.55 4.06 5.17
N TYR A 89 6.81 5.29 4.71
CA TYR A 89 5.86 5.98 3.81
C TYR A 89 5.72 5.23 2.49
N TYR A 90 6.83 4.84 1.87
CA TYR A 90 6.79 4.09 0.61
C TYR A 90 6.24 2.67 0.81
N SER A 91 6.70 1.97 1.85
CA SER A 91 6.24 0.61 2.16
C SER A 91 4.73 0.54 2.39
N LEU A 92 4.21 1.42 3.25
CA LEU A 92 2.79 1.42 3.62
C LEU A 92 1.92 1.97 2.51
N LEU A 93 2.25 3.12 1.89
CA LEU A 93 1.41 3.73 0.85
C LEU A 93 1.45 2.94 -0.45
N GLY A 94 2.64 2.56 -0.92
CA GLY A 94 2.81 1.75 -2.12
C GLY A 94 2.17 0.37 -1.96
N GLY A 95 2.40 -0.27 -0.81
CA GLY A 95 1.76 -1.53 -0.46
C GLY A 95 0.24 -1.43 -0.36
N TYR A 96 -0.28 -0.39 0.30
CA TYR A 96 -1.73 -0.14 0.41
C TYR A 96 -2.38 0.03 -0.97
N VAL A 97 -1.75 0.78 -1.88
CA VAL A 97 -2.25 0.96 -3.25
C VAL A 97 -2.24 -0.36 -4.02
N GLN A 98 -1.12 -1.09 -4.02
CA GLN A 98 -1.02 -2.36 -4.74
C GLN A 98 -2.05 -3.39 -4.25
N LEU A 99 -2.21 -3.52 -2.93
CA LEU A 99 -3.20 -4.41 -2.35
C LEU A 99 -4.64 -4.00 -2.73
N ASN A 100 -4.97 -2.71 -2.69
CA ASN A 100 -6.31 -2.26 -3.09
C ASN A 100 -6.57 -2.42 -4.60
N LEU A 101 -5.57 -2.24 -5.47
CA LEU A 101 -5.69 -2.54 -6.89
C LEU A 101 -6.02 -4.04 -7.11
N LEU A 102 -5.32 -4.95 -6.41
CA LEU A 102 -5.64 -6.38 -6.45
C LEU A 102 -7.06 -6.68 -5.95
N LEU A 103 -7.56 -5.93 -4.95
CA LEU A 103 -8.93 -6.09 -4.45
C LEU A 103 -10.01 -5.55 -5.39
N MET A 104 -9.67 -4.61 -6.28
CA MET A 104 -10.62 -4.06 -7.25
C MET A 104 -10.94 -5.05 -8.36
N ASP A 105 -9.89 -5.53 -9.02
CA ASP A 105 -9.98 -6.44 -10.15
C ASP A 105 -8.72 -7.31 -10.19
N PRO A 106 -8.74 -8.47 -9.52
CA PRO A 106 -7.63 -9.41 -9.52
C PRO A 106 -7.11 -9.75 -10.91
N ASP A 107 -8.00 -9.96 -11.87
CA ASP A 107 -7.65 -10.43 -13.22
C ASP A 107 -6.91 -9.35 -14.01
N VAL A 108 -7.30 -8.10 -13.82
CA VAL A 108 -6.66 -6.94 -14.45
C VAL A 108 -5.36 -6.55 -13.75
N TYR A 109 -5.37 -6.46 -12.42
CA TYR A 109 -4.27 -5.84 -11.68
C TYR A 109 -3.19 -6.83 -11.25
N LEU A 110 -3.47 -8.13 -11.11
CA LEU A 110 -2.43 -9.10 -10.77
C LEU A 110 -1.26 -9.09 -11.79
N PRO A 111 -1.50 -9.13 -13.11
CA PRO A 111 -0.43 -9.00 -14.10
C PRO A 111 0.31 -7.66 -14.05
N ILE A 112 -0.41 -6.57 -13.77
CA ILE A 112 0.14 -5.21 -13.68
C ILE A 112 0.98 -5.02 -12.41
N VAL A 113 0.64 -5.72 -11.33
CA VAL A 113 1.30 -5.61 -10.03
C VAL A 113 2.53 -6.53 -10.03
N GLN A 114 2.44 -7.77 -10.54
CA GLN A 114 3.55 -8.75 -10.62
C GLN A 114 4.55 -8.54 -11.78
N ARG A 115 4.93 -7.29 -12.09
CA ARG A 115 5.71 -6.92 -13.30
C ARG A 115 7.05 -7.68 -13.39
N GLY A 116 7.21 -8.49 -14.46
CA GLY A 116 8.47 -9.12 -14.87
C GLY A 116 8.72 -10.51 -14.28
N LYS A 117 9.02 -11.49 -15.16
CA LYS A 117 9.40 -12.91 -14.89
C LYS A 117 8.87 -13.49 -13.56
N ASP A 118 7.58 -13.35 -13.33
CA ASP A 118 6.84 -13.94 -12.22
C ASP A 118 7.26 -13.49 -10.79
N ALA A 119 7.84 -12.32 -10.59
CA ALA A 119 8.20 -11.86 -9.25
C ALA A 119 7.07 -11.05 -8.57
N THR A 120 6.88 -11.27 -7.26
CA THR A 120 6.01 -10.49 -6.38
C THR A 120 6.54 -9.06 -6.36
N PRO A 121 5.66 -8.05 -6.48
CA PRO A 121 6.08 -6.66 -6.53
C PRO A 121 6.85 -6.26 -5.28
N HIS A 122 7.84 -5.38 -5.47
CA HIS A 122 8.75 -4.91 -4.41
C HIS A 122 8.02 -4.54 -3.12
N PHE A 123 6.96 -3.72 -3.19
CA PHE A 123 6.24 -3.31 -1.98
C PHE A 123 5.50 -4.46 -1.29
N LEU A 124 4.94 -5.43 -2.01
CA LEU A 124 4.36 -6.62 -1.38
C LEU A 124 5.44 -7.47 -0.68
N LEU A 125 6.64 -7.59 -1.26
CA LEU A 125 7.77 -8.25 -0.60
C LEU A 125 8.24 -7.49 0.64
N VAL A 126 8.31 -6.15 0.58
CA VAL A 126 8.62 -5.31 1.74
C VAL A 126 7.57 -5.47 2.84
N LEU A 127 6.27 -5.46 2.50
CA LEU A 127 5.19 -5.70 3.45
C LEU A 127 5.31 -7.09 4.11
N CYS A 128 5.75 -8.10 3.37
CA CYS A 128 5.98 -9.45 3.88
C CYS A 128 7.34 -9.63 4.58
N GLY A 129 8.17 -8.58 4.66
CA GLY A 129 9.47 -8.61 5.34
C GLY A 129 10.58 -9.35 4.57
N HIS A 130 10.46 -9.47 3.24
CA HIS A 130 11.44 -10.15 2.39
C HIS A 130 12.44 -9.21 1.70
N CYS A 131 12.27 -7.89 1.83
CA CYS A 131 13.14 -6.88 1.22
C CYS A 131 13.59 -5.83 2.25
N ASP A 132 14.65 -5.08 1.89
CA ASP A 132 15.23 -4.04 2.75
C ASP A 132 14.21 -2.96 3.12
N GLY A 133 14.16 -2.64 4.43
CA GLY A 133 13.16 -1.72 5.00
C GLY A 133 11.82 -2.40 5.31
N GLY A 134 11.82 -3.74 5.41
CA GLY A 134 10.67 -4.55 5.77
C GLY A 134 9.94 -4.09 7.04
N LEU A 135 8.65 -4.40 7.10
CA LEU A 135 7.82 -4.06 8.26
C LEU A 135 8.18 -4.91 9.49
N PRO A 136 7.76 -4.48 10.70
CA PRO A 136 7.91 -5.31 11.90
C PRO A 136 7.37 -6.73 11.69
N GLU A 137 8.06 -7.72 12.25
CA GLU A 137 7.77 -9.14 12.08
C GLU A 137 6.29 -9.49 12.36
N TRP A 138 5.71 -8.86 13.38
CA TRP A 138 4.33 -9.10 13.76
C TRP A 138 3.33 -8.69 12.68
N MET A 139 3.65 -7.65 11.89
CA MET A 139 2.84 -7.14 10.79
C MET A 139 3.12 -7.94 9.52
N ALA A 140 4.39 -8.19 9.23
CA ALA A 140 4.82 -8.96 8.06
C ALA A 140 4.23 -10.38 8.04
N ARG A 141 4.26 -11.10 9.16
CA ARG A 141 3.71 -12.46 9.24
C ARG A 141 2.21 -12.53 8.94
N ARG A 142 1.45 -11.44 9.17
CA ARG A 142 0.01 -11.41 8.88
C ARG A 142 -0.26 -11.44 7.37
N LEU A 143 0.65 -10.92 6.55
CA LEU A 143 0.50 -10.88 5.09
C LEU A 143 1.22 -12.03 4.38
N ARG A 144 2.33 -12.54 4.91
CA ARG A 144 3.09 -13.66 4.30
C ARG A 144 2.25 -14.83 3.78
N PRO A 145 1.11 -15.22 4.39
CA PRO A 145 0.26 -16.29 3.86
C PRO A 145 -0.26 -16.07 2.43
N ILE A 146 -0.23 -14.84 1.89
CA ILE A 146 -0.57 -14.56 0.48
C ILE A 146 0.51 -15.00 -0.50
N LEU A 147 1.73 -15.26 -0.01
CA LEU A 147 2.86 -15.73 -0.81
C LEU A 147 2.87 -17.25 -0.91
N ARG A 148 3.39 -17.77 -2.00
CA ARG A 148 3.58 -19.21 -2.18
C ARG A 148 4.68 -19.72 -1.24
N GLU A 149 4.46 -20.90 -0.67
CA GLU A 149 5.43 -21.53 0.23
C GLU A 149 6.67 -22.02 -0.52
N ASP A 150 6.48 -22.49 -1.75
CA ASP A 150 7.54 -23.02 -2.62
C ASP A 150 8.32 -21.93 -3.37
N ASP A 151 7.74 -20.74 -3.50
CA ASP A 151 8.37 -19.56 -4.09
C ASP A 151 7.82 -18.28 -3.41
N PRO A 152 8.45 -17.78 -2.33
CA PRO A 152 7.98 -16.60 -1.60
C PRO A 152 8.09 -15.31 -2.43
N PHE A 153 8.67 -15.39 -3.64
CA PHE A 153 8.63 -14.33 -4.62
C PHE A 153 7.42 -14.45 -5.55
N ARG A 154 6.41 -15.26 -5.24
CA ARG A 154 5.15 -15.33 -5.99
C ARG A 154 3.94 -15.24 -5.06
N LEU A 155 2.87 -14.60 -5.54
CA LEU A 155 1.57 -14.63 -4.89
C LEU A 155 0.92 -16.00 -5.11
N LYS A 156 0.19 -16.47 -4.10
CA LYS A 156 -0.79 -17.55 -4.24
C LYS A 156 -1.90 -17.11 -5.19
N PRO A 157 -2.65 -18.05 -5.80
CA PRO A 157 -3.88 -17.72 -6.50
C PRO A 157 -4.78 -16.85 -5.61
N LEU A 158 -5.36 -15.79 -6.16
CA LEU A 158 -6.20 -14.82 -5.43
C LEU A 158 -7.58 -15.39 -5.10
N THR A 159 -7.60 -16.47 -4.31
CA THR A 159 -8.82 -17.10 -3.78
C THR A 159 -9.52 -16.15 -2.81
N ALA A 160 -10.77 -16.48 -2.44
CA ALA A 160 -11.52 -15.71 -1.45
C ALA A 160 -10.77 -15.54 -0.11
N GLU A 161 -10.03 -16.57 0.31
CA GLU A 161 -9.21 -16.54 1.52
C GLU A 161 -8.05 -15.55 1.40
N VAL A 162 -7.29 -15.62 0.30
CA VAL A 162 -6.18 -14.68 0.03
C VAL A 162 -6.69 -13.25 -0.06
N LEU A 163 -7.80 -13.03 -0.76
CA LEU A 163 -8.44 -11.72 -0.84
C LEU A 163 -8.91 -11.22 0.53
N GLN A 164 -9.37 -12.11 1.42
CA GLN A 164 -9.73 -11.72 2.78
C GLN A 164 -8.49 -11.30 3.59
N SER A 165 -7.40 -12.06 3.52
CA SER A 165 -6.13 -11.67 4.16
C SER A 165 -5.63 -10.30 3.65
N ILE A 166 -5.76 -10.04 2.34
CA ILE A 166 -5.43 -8.75 1.74
C ILE A 166 -6.33 -7.63 2.31
N ARG A 167 -7.64 -7.83 2.42
CA ARG A 167 -8.57 -6.84 3.00
C ARG A 167 -8.23 -6.50 4.44
N ASP A 168 -7.97 -7.52 5.25
CA ASP A 168 -7.66 -7.36 6.67
C ASP A 168 -6.32 -6.61 6.83
N HIS A 169 -5.34 -6.92 5.98
CA HIS A 169 -4.06 -6.23 5.99
C HIS A 169 -4.15 -4.78 5.45
N CYS A 170 -4.96 -4.51 4.43
CA CYS A 170 -5.27 -3.14 3.99
C CYS A 170 -5.86 -2.31 5.12
N ALA A 171 -6.82 -2.88 5.86
CA ALA A 171 -7.42 -2.20 7.00
C ALA A 171 -6.38 -1.89 8.08
N LEU A 172 -5.46 -2.83 8.37
CA LEU A 172 -4.35 -2.61 9.29
C LEU A 172 -3.41 -1.49 8.80
N ILE A 173 -2.95 -1.53 7.55
CA ILE A 173 -2.10 -0.48 6.97
C ILE A 173 -2.78 0.87 7.06
N PHE A 174 -4.08 0.95 6.73
CA PHE A 174 -4.84 2.19 6.82
C PHE A 174 -4.84 2.75 8.24
N ARG A 175 -5.01 1.90 9.27
CA ARG A 175 -4.84 2.29 10.67
C ARG A 175 -3.45 2.83 10.96
N CYS A 176 -2.41 2.19 10.46
CA CYS A 176 -1.05 2.67 10.63
C CYS A 176 -0.85 4.07 10.01
N LEU A 177 -1.36 4.28 8.80
CA LEU A 177 -1.22 5.55 8.08
C LEU A 177 -1.85 6.73 8.82
N TYR A 178 -3.00 6.56 9.49
CA TYR A 178 -3.61 7.65 10.27
C TYR A 178 -3.20 7.68 11.75
N SER A 179 -2.44 6.70 12.24
CA SER A 179 -1.95 6.64 13.62
C SER A 179 -0.62 7.39 13.84
N ILE A 180 0.03 7.87 12.77
CA ILE A 180 1.26 8.68 12.87
C ILE A 180 0.93 9.98 13.62
N SER A 181 1.61 10.21 14.75
CA SER A 181 1.39 11.37 15.61
C SER A 181 2.09 12.65 15.11
N GLY A 182 1.50 13.82 15.41
CA GLY A 182 2.17 15.13 15.45
C GLY A 182 2.51 15.83 14.12
N GLU A 183 3.01 15.13 13.11
CA GLU A 183 3.48 15.69 11.83
C GLU A 183 3.25 14.70 10.68
N ASN A 184 2.04 14.16 10.58
CA ASN A 184 1.75 13.09 9.65
C ASN A 184 1.85 13.55 8.18
N ARG A 185 3.00 13.28 7.53
CA ARG A 185 3.16 13.58 6.10
C ARG A 185 2.30 12.68 5.21
N ALA A 186 1.70 11.61 5.73
CA ALA A 186 0.65 10.90 4.98
C ALA A 186 -0.62 11.75 4.84
N PHE A 187 -0.77 12.86 5.58
CA PHE A 187 -1.82 13.85 5.33
C PHE A 187 -1.43 14.89 4.27
N ASP A 188 -0.15 14.96 3.89
CA ASP A 188 0.32 15.87 2.85
C ASP A 188 0.10 15.24 1.46
N PRO A 189 -0.77 15.81 0.62
CA PRO A 189 -1.04 15.27 -0.71
C PRO A 189 0.21 15.18 -1.59
N GLU A 190 1.21 16.05 -1.42
CA GLU A 190 2.45 15.99 -2.20
C GLU A 190 3.28 14.77 -1.82
N THR A 191 3.42 14.50 -0.51
CA THR A 191 4.07 13.30 0.00
C THR A 191 3.33 12.04 -0.45
N LEU A 192 1.99 12.00 -0.34
CA LEU A 192 1.19 10.88 -0.83
C LEU A 192 1.42 10.63 -2.32
N LEU A 193 1.31 11.69 -3.13
CA LEU A 193 1.53 11.65 -4.57
C LEU A 193 2.89 11.05 -4.91
N ARG A 194 3.96 11.51 -4.25
CA ARG A 194 5.31 10.99 -4.46
C ARG A 194 5.44 9.51 -4.11
N CYS A 195 4.71 9.04 -3.10
CA CYS A 195 4.80 7.65 -2.66
C CYS A 195 3.95 6.67 -3.48
N ILE A 196 2.89 7.14 -4.14
CA ILE A 196 1.97 6.29 -4.91
C ILE A 196 2.04 6.48 -6.42
N ALA A 197 2.81 7.47 -6.90
CA ALA A 197 3.01 7.65 -8.32
C ALA A 197 3.66 6.40 -8.94
N PRO A 198 3.11 5.88 -10.05
CA PRO A 198 3.53 4.62 -10.67
C PRO A 198 4.83 4.71 -11.47
#